data_AF-A0A656DCV6-F1
#
_entry.id   AF-A0A656DCV6-F1
#
_cell.length_a   1.000
_cell.length_b   1.000
_cell.length_c   1.000
_cell.angle_alpha   90.00
_cell.angle_beta   90.00
_cell.angle_gamma   90.00
#
_symmetry.space_group_name_H-M   'P 1'
#
loop_
_entity.id
_entity.type
_entity.pdbx_description
1 polymer ?
#
loop_
_entity_poly.entity_id
_entity_poly.type
_entity_poly.pdbx_seq_one_letter_code
_entity_poly.pdbx_strand_id
1 'polypeptide(L)' 'MFKDLIDLKNYLAGVVEFDGDVNVVDPVRLREKAIDELVYNAVFNPDENLKVEIRNLIRKI' A
#
# COMPACT_ATOMS: atom_id res chain seq x y z
N MET A 1 -5.45 8.09 -6.57
CA MET A 1 -5.15 8.47 -5.18
C MET A 1 -6.18 7.80 -4.27
N PHE A 2 -5.74 7.18 -3.19
CA PHE A 2 -6.60 6.43 -2.27
C PHE A 2 -7.42 7.38 -1.41
N LYS A 3 -8.70 7.04 -1.23
CA LYS A 3 -9.64 7.86 -0.45
C LYS A 3 -9.52 7.62 1.05
N ASP A 4 -9.28 6.38 1.43
CA ASP A 4 -9.20 5.92 2.80
C ASP A 4 -8.41 4.59 2.87
N LEU A 5 -8.32 4.02 4.07
CA LEU A 5 -7.65 2.73 4.30
C LEU A 5 -8.37 1.54 3.67
N ILE A 6 -9.69 1.63 3.43
CA ILE A 6 -10.45 0.54 2.82
C ILE A 6 -10.08 0.46 1.34
N ASP A 7 -10.00 1.60 0.66
CA ASP A 7 -9.59 1.71 -0.74
C ASP A 7 -8.17 1.17 -0.94
N LEU A 8 -7.24 1.53 -0.05
CA LEU A 8 -5.88 0.99 -0.04
C LEU A 8 -5.87 -0.54 0.12
N LYS A 9 -6.61 -1.09 1.09
CA LYS A 9 -6.66 -2.54 1.33
C LYS A 9 -7.27 -3.29 0.15
N ASN A 10 -8.32 -2.75 -0.46
CA ASN A 10 -8.95 -3.34 -1.64
C ASN A 10 -7.99 -3.34 -2.84
N TYR A 11 -7.22 -2.27 -3.02
CA TYR A 11 -6.21 -2.20 -4.08
C TYR A 11 -5.11 -3.26 -3.91
N LEU A 12 -4.72 -3.52 -2.66
CA LEU A 12 -3.66 -4.46 -2.30
C LEU A 12 -4.14 -5.91 -2.13
N ALA A 13 -5.43 -6.17 -2.22
CA ALA A 13 -5.99 -7.50 -2.09
C ALA A 13 -5.40 -8.46 -3.15
N GLY A 14 -4.81 -9.56 -2.68
CA GLY A 14 -4.12 -10.54 -3.52
C GLY A 14 -2.70 -10.10 -3.96
N VAL A 15 -2.20 -8.96 -3.49
CA VAL A 15 -0.80 -8.52 -3.68
C VAL A 15 -0.03 -8.66 -2.38
N VAL A 16 -0.63 -8.22 -1.27
CA VAL A 16 -0.11 -8.41 0.09
C VAL A 16 -1.21 -8.97 0.99
N GLU A 17 -0.79 -9.82 1.92
CA GLU A 17 -1.61 -10.36 3.00
C GLU A 17 -1.13 -9.81 4.34
N PHE A 18 -2.08 -9.62 5.25
CA PHE A 18 -1.81 -9.15 6.61
C PHE A 18 -2.10 -10.30 7.58
N ASP A 19 -1.06 -11.03 7.99
CA ASP A 19 -1.14 -12.12 8.96
C ASP A 19 -0.15 -11.89 10.11
N GLY A 20 -0.49 -10.95 11.00
CA GLY A 20 0.41 -10.45 12.05
C GLY A 20 1.57 -9.59 11.53
N ASP A 21 2.03 -9.86 10.31
CA ASP A 21 3.00 -9.11 9.52
C ASP A 21 2.52 -8.95 8.07
N VAL A 22 3.25 -8.17 7.26
CA VAL A 22 2.94 -7.94 5.84
C VAL A 22 3.67 -8.96 4.98
N ASN A 23 2.93 -9.86 4.34
CA ASN A 23 3.48 -10.85 3.43
C ASN A 23 3.15 -10.51 1.98
N VAL A 24 4.16 -10.52 1.10
CA VAL A 24 3.95 -10.28 -0.34
C VAL A 24 3.51 -11.58 -1.00
N VAL A 25 2.27 -11.60 -1.49
CA VAL A 25 1.66 -12.75 -2.18
C VAL A 25 2.00 -12.76 -3.66
N ASP A 26 1.97 -11.58 -4.30
CA ASP A 26 2.30 -11.41 -5.72
C ASP A 26 3.41 -10.36 -5.90
N PRO A 27 4.68 -10.78 -5.85
CA PRO A 27 5.82 -9.86 -5.93
C PRO A 27 5.99 -9.22 -7.30
N VAL A 28 5.49 -9.85 -8.38
CA VAL A 28 5.55 -9.31 -9.73
C VAL A 28 4.59 -8.13 -9.83
N ARG A 29 3.32 -8.35 -9.46
CA ARG A 29 2.30 -7.31 -9.49
C ARG A 29 2.59 -6.18 -8.51
N LEU A 30 3.21 -6.49 -7.38
CA LEU A 30 3.69 -5.49 -6.44
C LEU A 30 4.69 -4.54 -7.12
N ARG A 31 5.73 -5.08 -7.76
CA ARG A 31 6.78 -4.28 -8.42
C ARG A 31 6.27 -3.51 -9.63
N GLU A 32 5.48 -4.14 -10.49
CA GLU A 32 5.09 -3.55 -11.77
C GLU A 32 4.02 -2.48 -11.65
N LYS A 33 3.23 -2.49 -10.56
CA LYS A 33 2.02 -1.68 -10.50
C LYS A 33 1.72 -1.08 -9.13
N ALA A 34 1.94 -1.81 -8.04
CA ALA A 34 1.50 -1.35 -6.73
C ALA A 34 2.51 -0.41 -6.04
N ILE A 35 3.83 -0.63 -6.19
CA ILE A 35 4.84 0.20 -5.51
C ILE A 35 4.75 1.67 -5.94
N ASP A 36 4.70 1.95 -7.23
CA ASP A 36 4.64 3.34 -7.73
C ASP A 36 3.43 4.07 -7.17
N GLU A 37 2.30 3.37 -7.10
CA GLU A 37 1.06 3.95 -6.64
C GLU A 37 1.05 4.14 -5.12
N LEU A 38 1.65 3.22 -4.36
CA LEU A 38 1.91 3.41 -2.93
C LEU A 38 2.83 4.60 -2.68
N VAL A 39 3.92 4.73 -3.43
CA VAL A 39 4.88 5.84 -3.28
C VAL A 39 4.23 7.17 -3.62
N TYR A 40 3.48 7.24 -4.73
CA TYR A 40 2.74 8.44 -5.11
C TYR A 40 1.78 8.88 -3.99
N ASN A 41 1.01 7.96 -3.42
CA ASN A 41 0.09 8.28 -2.33
C ASN A 41 0.82 8.63 -1.02
N ALA A 42 1.96 7.99 -0.71
CA ALA A 42 2.78 8.32 0.46
C ALA A 42 3.36 9.74 0.44
N VAL A 43 3.50 10.33 -0.75
CA VAL A 43 4.04 11.68 -0.95
C VAL A 43 2.93 12.71 -1.13
N PHE A 44 1.91 12.41 -1.95
CA PHE A 44 0.98 13.42 -2.45
C PHE A 44 -0.42 13.35 -1.86
N ASN A 45 -0.78 12.30 -1.09
CA ASN A 45 -2.14 12.18 -0.57
C ASN A 45 -2.47 13.32 0.42
N PRO A 46 -3.64 13.98 0.33
CA PRO A 46 -4.00 15.07 1.23
C PRO A 46 -4.25 14.62 2.67
N ASP A 47 -4.56 13.33 2.90
CA ASP A 47 -4.73 12.77 4.23
C ASP A 47 -3.36 12.34 4.79
N GLU A 48 -2.89 13.08 5.79
CA GLU A 48 -1.61 12.83 6.46
C GLU A 48 -1.61 11.51 7.25
N ASN A 49 -2.74 11.07 7.80
CA ASN A 49 -2.81 9.78 8.48
C ASN A 49 -2.63 8.66 7.46
N LEU A 50 -3.32 8.76 6.32
CA LEU A 50 -3.20 7.78 5.25
C LEU A 50 -1.79 7.73 4.67
N LYS A 51 -1.11 8.88 4.52
CA LYS A 51 0.31 8.93 4.15
C LYS A 51 1.20 8.14 5.12
N VAL A 52 1.01 8.33 6.42
CA VAL A 52 1.79 7.63 7.45
C VAL A 52 1.57 6.12 7.35
N GLU A 53 0.32 5.68 7.22
CA GLU A 53 -0.01 4.27 7.07
C GLU A 53 0.62 3.66 5.82
N ILE A 54 0.55 4.34 4.67
CA ILE A 54 1.16 3.87 3.43
C ILE A 54 2.69 3.81 3.55
N ARG A 55 3.34 4.79 4.20
CA ARG A 55 4.79 4.74 4.46
C ARG A 55 5.18 3.57 5.36
N ASN A 56 4.38 3.31 6.39
CA ASN A 56 4.59 2.18 7.28
C ASN A 56 4.46 0.86 6.53
N LEU A 57 3.47 0.76 5.63
CA LEU A 57 3.31 -0.40 4.77
C LEU A 57 4.53 -0.61 3.85
N ILE A 58 4.98 0.44 3.13
CA ILE A 58 6.14 0.36 2.23
C ILE A 58 7.39 -0.12 2.97
N ARG A 59 7.56 0.23 4.26
CA ARG A 59 8.71 -0.23 5.07
C ARG A 59 8.67 -1.70 5.47
N LYS A 60 7.49 -2.32 5.45
CA LYS A 60 7.27 -3.72 5.82
C LYS A 60 7.28 -4.67 4.61
N ILE A 61 7.13 -4.11 3.41
CA ILE A 61 7.24 -4.81 2.12
C ILE A 61 8.71 -4.93 1.72
#